data_AF-A0A432HHY2-F1
#
_entry.id   AF-A0A432HHY2-F1
#
_cell.length_a   1.000
_cell.length_b   1.000
_cell.length_c   1.000
_cell.angle_alpha   90.00
_cell.angle_beta   90.00
_cell.angle_gamma   90.00
#
_symmetry.space_group_name_H-M   'P 1'
#
loop_
_entity.id
_entity.type
_entity.pdbx_description
1 polymer ?
#
loop_
_entity_poly.entity_id
_entity_poly.type
_entity_poly.pdbx_seq_one_letter_code
_entity_poly.pdbx_strand_id
1 'polypeptide(L)'
;MTALADQKNEPRKAGKNALLIFWMGLIFVFVAGFLIFFYIPPAADIGAAQPIAFSHRVHAGIKNIQCQFCHSYVGRSSFPGIPPVEKCLYCHKYVIANHPEIQKEHMYFNTKTPTPWKKVFYLPEHVFFNHQRHIKKDIACQECHGPVETMDRLKGKKFKMGFCITCHKARGANLDCWLACHN
;
A
#
# COMPACT_ATOMS: atom_id res chain seq x y z
N MET A 1 11.18 -61.73 -49.68
CA MET A 1 11.50 -60.31 -49.96
C MET A 1 10.32 -59.48 -49.51
N THR A 2 10.33 -59.11 -48.23
CA THR A 2 9.28 -58.31 -47.58
C THR A 2 10.02 -57.22 -46.84
N ALA A 3 9.92 -55.98 -47.33
CA ALA A 3 10.13 -54.78 -46.51
C ALA A 3 9.82 -53.51 -47.32
N LEU A 4 8.80 -52.79 -46.83
CA LEU A 4 8.77 -51.34 -46.63
C LEU A 4 8.77 -50.46 -47.90
N ALA A 5 7.58 -50.27 -48.46
CA ALA A 5 7.27 -49.06 -49.23
C ALA A 5 7.09 -47.88 -48.25
N ASP A 6 7.98 -46.92 -48.41
CA ASP A 6 8.12 -45.63 -47.73
C ASP A 6 6.81 -44.83 -47.70
N GLN A 7 6.24 -44.62 -46.51
CA GLN A 7 5.16 -43.64 -46.29
C GLN A 7 5.75 -42.23 -46.38
N LYS A 8 5.78 -41.65 -47.58
CA LYS A 8 6.03 -40.21 -47.76
C LYS A 8 4.87 -39.42 -47.14
N ASN A 9 5.12 -38.88 -45.95
CA ASN A 9 4.28 -37.88 -45.31
C ASN A 9 4.31 -36.58 -46.12
N GLU A 10 3.25 -36.29 -46.89
CA GLU A 10 3.10 -34.98 -47.52
C GLU A 10 2.82 -33.88 -46.47
N PRO A 11 3.49 -32.71 -46.54
CA PRO A 11 3.25 -31.64 -45.59
C PRO A 11 1.85 -31.06 -45.82
N ARG A 12 0.96 -31.21 -44.82
CA ARG A 12 -0.39 -30.63 -44.85
C ARG A 12 -0.29 -29.12 -45.06
N LYS A 13 -0.67 -28.62 -46.25
CA LYS A 13 -0.79 -27.19 -46.53
C LYS A 13 -1.76 -26.58 -45.53
N ALA A 14 -1.25 -25.76 -44.61
CA ALA A 14 -2.06 -25.03 -43.65
C ALA A 14 -3.09 -24.19 -44.44
N GLY A 15 -4.37 -24.54 -44.32
CA GLY A 15 -5.44 -23.80 -44.99
C GLY A 15 -5.42 -22.34 -44.55
N LYS A 16 -5.81 -21.41 -45.43
CA LYS A 16 -5.87 -19.96 -45.13
C LYS A 16 -6.58 -19.64 -43.80
N ASN A 17 -7.52 -20.50 -43.39
CA ASN A 17 -8.25 -20.43 -42.13
C ASN A 17 -7.36 -20.70 -40.90
N ALA A 18 -6.36 -21.59 -40.99
CA ALA A 18 -5.39 -21.83 -39.92
C ALA A 18 -4.48 -20.62 -39.71
N LEU A 19 -4.10 -19.93 -40.79
CA LEU A 19 -3.34 -18.69 -40.70
C LEU A 19 -4.17 -17.55 -40.07
N LEU A 20 -5.45 -17.43 -40.44
CA LEU A 20 -6.37 -16.46 -39.83
C LEU A 20 -6.61 -16.73 -38.34
N ILE A 21 -6.84 -17.98 -37.94
CA ILE A 21 -7.01 -18.37 -36.53
C ILE A 21 -5.73 -18.07 -35.73
N PHE A 22 -4.55 -18.32 -36.32
CA PHE A 22 -3.27 -17.98 -35.70
C PHE A 22 -3.13 -16.48 -35.44
N TRP A 23 -3.41 -15.62 -36.43
CA TRP A 23 -3.35 -14.16 -36.25
C TRP A 23 -4.41 -13.64 -35.29
N MET A 24 -5.63 -14.19 -35.28
CA MET A 24 -6.66 -13.84 -34.30
C MET A 24 -6.23 -14.21 -32.87
N GLY A 25 -5.65 -15.40 -32.68
CA GLY A 25 -5.09 -15.81 -31.40
C GLY A 25 -3.94 -14.91 -30.95
N LEU A 26 -3.05 -14.54 -31.88
CA LEU A 26 -1.94 -13.62 -31.62
C LEU A 26 -2.46 -12.25 -31.16
N ILE A 27 -3.40 -11.66 -31.90
CA ILE A 27 -4.02 -10.37 -31.56
C ILE A 27 -4.70 -10.45 -30.19
N PHE A 28 -5.44 -11.52 -29.90
CA PHE A 28 -6.07 -11.71 -28.61
C PHE A 28 -5.06 -11.73 -27.45
N VAL A 29 -3.95 -12.46 -27.61
CA VAL A 29 -2.87 -12.50 -26.60
C VAL A 29 -2.24 -11.13 -26.40
N PHE A 30 -1.96 -10.40 -27.49
CA PHE A 30 -1.40 -9.05 -27.38
C PHE A 30 -2.37 -8.06 -26.72
N VAL A 31 -3.65 -8.11 -27.06
CA VAL A 31 -4.69 -7.25 -26.45
C VAL A 31 -4.86 -7.61 -24.97
N ALA A 32 -4.96 -8.88 -24.62
CA ALA A 32 -5.05 -9.32 -23.23
C ALA A 32 -3.80 -8.92 -22.43
N GLY A 33 -2.61 -9.11 -23.00
CA GLY A 33 -1.34 -8.68 -22.40
C GLY A 33 -1.28 -7.17 -22.19
N PHE A 34 -1.73 -6.38 -23.18
CA PHE A 34 -1.81 -4.92 -23.08
C PHE A 34 -2.80 -4.49 -21.98
N LEU A 35 -4.00 -5.07 -21.93
CA LEU A 35 -4.99 -4.76 -20.91
C LEU A 35 -4.48 -5.12 -19.50
N ILE A 36 -3.85 -6.28 -19.33
CA ILE A 36 -3.26 -6.68 -18.05
C ILE A 36 -2.16 -5.70 -17.63
N PHE A 37 -1.23 -5.37 -18.52
CA PHE A 37 -0.14 -4.44 -18.21
C PHE A 37 -0.66 -3.03 -17.88
N PHE A 38 -1.67 -2.56 -18.61
CA PHE A 38 -2.24 -1.23 -18.45
C PHE A 38 -3.08 -1.10 -17.17
N TYR A 39 -3.93 -2.09 -16.85
CA TYR A 39 -4.83 -2.04 -15.71
C TYR A 39 -4.24 -2.64 -14.42
N ILE A 40 -3.23 -3.51 -14.52
CA ILE A 40 -2.56 -4.16 -13.39
C ILE A 40 -1.05 -3.96 -13.55
N PRO A 41 -0.54 -2.73 -13.33
CA PRO A 41 0.88 -2.51 -13.43
C PRO A 41 1.60 -3.36 -12.36
N PRO A 42 2.72 -4.03 -12.69
CA PRO A 42 3.41 -4.95 -11.78
C PRO A 42 3.89 -4.28 -10.46
N ALA A 43 3.98 -2.95 -10.43
CA ALA A 43 4.32 -2.17 -9.25
C ALA A 43 3.11 -1.62 -8.46
N ALA A 44 1.87 -1.94 -8.85
CA ALA A 44 0.65 -1.44 -8.21
C ALA A 44 0.61 -1.74 -6.71
N ASP A 45 1.20 -2.87 -6.31
CA ASP A 45 1.06 -3.41 -4.96
C ASP A 45 2.24 -3.09 -4.02
N ILE A 46 3.21 -2.27 -4.43
CA ILE A 46 4.43 -1.98 -3.65
C ILE A 46 4.23 -0.76 -2.70
N GLY A 47 3.16 0.01 -2.86
CA GLY A 47 2.91 1.24 -2.11
C GLY A 47 3.65 2.45 -2.67
N ALA A 48 3.44 3.66 -2.13
CA ALA A 48 4.07 4.88 -2.65
C ALA A 48 5.56 4.97 -2.29
N ALA A 49 6.38 5.50 -3.20
CA ALA A 49 7.80 5.76 -2.91
C ALA A 49 7.91 7.00 -2.01
N GLN A 50 8.53 6.82 -0.85
CA GLN A 50 8.72 7.85 0.18
C GLN A 50 10.08 8.55 0.02
N PRO A 51 10.25 9.77 0.56
CA PRO A 51 11.55 10.46 0.54
C PRO A 51 12.65 9.69 1.25
N ILE A 52 12.29 9.00 2.34
CA ILE A 52 13.14 8.11 3.11
C ILE A 52 12.48 6.74 3.14
N ALA A 53 13.26 5.70 2.88
CA ALA A 53 12.79 4.32 2.82
C ALA A 53 12.53 3.74 4.22
N PHE A 54 11.53 4.27 4.92
CA PHE A 54 11.12 3.82 6.24
C PHE A 54 10.31 2.52 6.19
N SER A 55 10.74 1.51 6.96
CA SER A 55 10.05 0.21 7.09
C SER A 55 9.33 0.08 8.43
N HIS A 56 8.00 -0.06 8.41
CA HIS A 56 7.24 -0.40 9.62
C HIS A 56 7.52 -1.83 10.09
N ARG A 57 7.83 -2.75 9.15
CA ARG A 57 8.20 -4.14 9.46
C ARG A 57 9.39 -4.24 10.40
N VAL A 58 10.44 -3.46 10.16
CA VAL A 58 11.62 -3.47 11.02
C VAL A 58 11.30 -2.85 12.38
N HIS A 59 10.62 -1.69 12.42
CA HIS A 59 10.41 -0.95 13.67
C HIS A 59 9.33 -1.57 14.55
N ALA A 60 8.13 -1.80 14.02
CA ALA A 60 7.01 -2.33 14.79
C ALA A 60 7.02 -3.87 14.88
N GLY A 61 7.43 -4.57 13.82
CA GLY A 61 7.45 -6.04 13.79
C GLY A 61 8.68 -6.65 14.45
N ILE A 62 9.87 -6.36 13.91
CA ILE A 62 11.11 -7.00 14.39
C ILE A 62 11.58 -6.40 15.72
N LYS A 63 11.60 -5.07 15.83
CA LYS A 63 12.06 -4.36 17.03
C LYS A 63 10.96 -4.14 18.07
N ASN A 64 9.72 -4.54 17.78
CA ASN A 64 8.58 -4.46 18.69
C ASN A 64 8.36 -3.06 19.30
N ILE A 65 8.70 -2.01 18.54
CA ILE A 65 8.47 -0.62 18.96
C ILE A 65 6.97 -0.34 18.91
N GLN A 66 6.43 0.10 20.05
CA GLN A 66 5.01 0.40 20.19
C GLN A 66 4.58 1.52 19.23
N CYS A 67 3.41 1.37 18.61
CA CYS A 67 2.91 2.32 17.61
C CYS A 67 2.82 3.76 18.15
N GLN A 68 2.41 3.92 19.43
CA GLN A 68 2.27 5.25 20.05
C GLN A 68 3.62 5.92 20.36
N PHE A 69 4.75 5.21 20.29
CA PHE A 69 6.05 5.83 20.48
C PHE A 69 6.34 6.88 19.40
N CYS A 70 6.05 6.54 18.15
CA CYS A 70 6.17 7.43 17.00
C CYS A 70 4.88 8.23 16.78
N HIS A 71 3.71 7.59 16.85
CA HIS A 71 2.41 8.24 16.68
C HIS A 71 1.81 8.69 18.01
N SER A 72 2.54 9.55 18.73
CA SER A 72 2.23 9.93 20.12
C SER A 72 0.89 10.64 20.31
N TYR A 73 0.36 11.28 19.26
CA TYR A 73 -0.89 12.03 19.36
C TYR A 73 -2.14 11.20 19.04
N VAL A 74 -2.01 9.93 18.67
CA VAL A 74 -3.14 9.09 18.23
C VAL A 74 -4.26 8.98 19.28
N GLY A 75 -3.91 8.94 20.57
CA GLY A 75 -4.88 8.89 21.67
C GLY A 75 -5.30 10.26 22.22
N ARG A 76 -4.72 11.36 21.73
CA ARG A 76 -4.89 12.71 22.31
C ARG A 76 -5.45 13.74 21.33
N SER A 77 -5.36 13.49 20.03
CA SER A 77 -5.78 14.39 18.97
C SER A 77 -6.71 13.69 17.97
N SER A 78 -7.53 14.46 17.26
CA SER A 78 -8.23 13.96 16.07
C SER A 78 -7.25 13.59 14.95
N PHE A 79 -6.09 14.25 14.91
CA PHE A 79 -5.02 14.04 13.96
C PHE A 79 -3.75 13.53 14.66
N PRO A 80 -3.34 12.26 14.45
CA PRO A 80 -2.16 11.68 15.09
C PRO A 80 -0.84 12.29 14.63
N GLY A 81 -0.84 12.93 13.45
CA GLY A 81 0.35 13.47 12.82
C GLY A 81 1.35 12.39 12.37
N ILE A 82 2.43 12.86 11.75
CA ILE A 82 3.60 12.06 11.42
C ILE A 82 4.69 12.46 12.43
N PRO A 83 5.51 11.53 12.95
CA PRO A 83 6.58 11.87 13.87
C PRO A 83 7.51 12.94 13.29
N PRO A 84 7.98 13.88 14.12
CA PRO A 84 8.98 14.85 13.72
C PRO A 84 10.35 14.16 13.55
N VAL A 85 11.27 14.82 12.85
CA VAL A 85 12.58 14.25 12.47
C VAL A 85 13.41 13.83 13.70
N GLU A 86 13.26 14.56 14.80
CA GLU A 86 13.86 14.30 16.10
C GLU A 86 13.56 12.89 16.62
N LYS A 87 12.35 12.36 16.36
CA LYS A 87 11.95 11.02 16.81
C LYS A 87 12.78 9.94 16.12
N CYS A 88 13.13 10.13 14.85
CA CYS A 88 13.99 9.21 14.11
C CYS A 88 15.42 9.23 14.71
N LEU A 89 15.95 10.42 14.96
CA LEU A 89 17.31 10.59 15.49
C LEU A 89 17.46 10.24 16.97
N TYR A 90 16.36 10.06 17.72
CA TYR A 90 16.39 9.59 19.10
C TYR A 90 17.21 8.31 19.26
N CYS A 91 17.06 7.36 18.33
CA CYS A 91 17.86 6.13 18.27
C CYS A 91 18.93 6.18 17.19
N HIS A 92 18.61 6.73 16.01
CA HIS A 92 19.48 6.67 14.84
C HIS A 92 20.73 7.55 14.90
N LYS A 93 20.85 8.40 15.93
CA LYS A 93 22.13 9.02 16.29
C LYS A 93 23.20 7.99 16.68
N TYR A 94 22.79 6.82 17.17
CA TYR A 94 23.67 5.76 17.66
C TYR A 94 23.54 4.47 16.86
N VAL A 95 22.33 4.13 16.41
CA VAL A 95 22.04 2.89 15.69
C VAL A 95 22.05 3.12 14.19
N ILE A 96 22.89 2.38 13.47
CA ILE A 96 23.07 2.47 12.01
C ILE A 96 23.24 3.91 11.49
N ALA A 97 23.91 4.77 12.27
CA ALA A 97 24.01 6.20 12.00
C ALA A 97 24.52 6.52 10.58
N ASN A 98 25.46 5.72 10.07
CA ASN A 98 26.06 5.92 8.73
C ASN A 98 25.23 5.34 7.58
N HIS A 99 24.05 4.77 7.83
CA HIS A 99 23.19 4.23 6.79
C HIS A 99 22.67 5.36 5.86
N PRO A 100 22.65 5.18 4.53
CA PRO A 100 22.30 6.26 3.60
C PRO A 100 20.93 6.91 3.86
N GLU A 101 19.93 6.12 4.23
CA GLU A 101 18.58 6.65 4.57
C GLU A 101 18.57 7.45 5.86
N ILE A 102 19.44 7.13 6.82
CA ILE A 102 19.57 7.86 8.09
C ILE A 102 20.35 9.16 7.88
N GLN A 103 21.32 9.15 6.97
CA GLN A 103 22.02 10.38 6.56
C GLN A 103 21.06 11.39 5.91
N LYS A 104 20.05 10.93 5.16
CA LYS A 104 18.97 11.80 4.67
C LYS A 104 18.17 12.41 5.82
N GLU A 105 17.85 11.64 6.86
CA GLU A 105 17.16 12.15 8.05
C GLU A 105 18.00 13.19 8.79
N HIS A 106 19.31 12.95 8.94
CA HIS A 106 20.25 13.93 9.49
C HIS A 106 20.29 15.23 8.68
N MET A 107 20.25 15.14 7.35
CA MET A 107 20.15 16.32 6.49
C MET A 107 18.88 17.11 6.81
N TYR A 108 17.69 16.48 6.83
CA TYR A 108 16.44 17.15 7.18
C TYR A 108 16.48 17.80 8.56
N PHE A 109 17.08 17.12 9.54
CA PHE A 109 17.27 17.65 10.90
C PHE A 109 18.17 18.89 10.91
N ASN A 110 19.34 18.80 10.27
CA ASN A 110 20.33 19.87 10.24
C ASN A 110 19.83 21.11 9.50
N THR A 111 19.05 20.92 8.43
CA THR A 111 18.42 22.01 7.68
C THR A 111 17.12 22.52 8.32
N LYS A 112 16.68 21.92 9.45
CA LYS A 112 15.42 22.24 10.14
C LYS A 112 14.20 22.15 9.21
N THR A 113 14.24 21.24 8.25
CA THR A 113 13.15 21.00 7.31
C THR A 113 12.49 19.67 7.65
N PRO A 114 11.15 19.62 7.76
CA PRO A 114 10.47 18.35 8.02
C PRO A 114 10.62 17.43 6.81
N THR A 115 10.76 16.13 7.05
CA THR A 115 10.75 15.13 5.99
C THR A 115 9.42 15.21 5.22
N PRO A 116 9.44 15.41 3.88
CA PRO A 116 8.24 15.67 3.08
C PRO A 116 7.48 14.38 2.76
N TRP A 117 6.96 13.72 3.79
CA TRP A 117 6.28 12.44 3.69
C TRP A 117 5.08 12.49 2.74
N LYS A 118 4.96 11.47 1.88
CA LYS A 118 3.75 11.26 1.08
C LYS A 118 2.73 10.52 1.93
N LYS A 119 1.68 11.22 2.31
CA LYS A 119 0.53 10.61 3.01
C LYS A 119 -0.08 9.52 2.11
N VAL A 120 -0.46 8.38 2.69
CA VAL A 120 -0.99 7.22 1.95
C VAL A 120 -2.47 6.99 2.22
N PHE A 121 -2.96 7.40 3.38
CA PHE A 121 -4.36 7.34 3.76
C PHE A 121 -4.97 8.73 3.68
N TYR A 122 -5.96 8.90 2.81
CA TYR A 122 -6.69 10.16 2.65
C TYR A 122 -8.17 9.92 2.91
N LEU A 123 -8.77 10.89 3.60
CA LEU A 123 -10.21 11.07 3.67
C LEU A 123 -10.55 12.38 2.95
N PRO A 124 -11.72 12.46 2.29
CA PRO A 124 -12.19 13.72 1.72
C PRO A 124 -12.32 14.81 2.80
N GLU A 125 -12.16 16.07 2.42
CA GLU A 125 -12.14 17.20 3.38
C GLU A 125 -13.49 17.42 4.07
N HIS A 126 -14.60 17.06 3.42
CA HIS A 126 -15.94 17.08 4.00
C HIS A 126 -16.20 15.92 4.98
N VAL A 127 -15.20 15.08 5.25
CA VAL A 127 -15.29 13.99 6.24
C VAL A 127 -14.44 14.34 7.44
N PHE A 128 -15.08 14.46 8.59
CA PHE A 128 -14.42 14.65 9.87
C PHE A 128 -14.12 13.30 10.53
N PHE A 129 -12.85 13.01 10.74
CA PHE A 129 -12.40 11.81 11.46
C PHE A 129 -11.59 12.19 12.69
N ASN A 130 -11.92 11.57 13.83
CA ASN A 130 -11.26 11.84 15.10
C ASN A 130 -10.60 10.55 15.64
N HIS A 131 -9.26 10.43 15.51
CA HIS A 131 -8.52 9.27 15.98
C HIS A 131 -8.70 9.02 17.49
N GLN A 132 -8.59 10.06 18.32
CA GLN A 132 -8.74 9.94 19.76
C GLN A 132 -10.05 9.25 20.17
N ARG A 133 -11.19 9.55 19.53
CA ARG A 133 -12.47 8.90 19.85
C ARG A 133 -12.44 7.40 19.60
N HIS A 134 -11.78 6.97 18.53
CA HIS A 134 -11.67 5.56 18.15
C HIS A 134 -10.69 4.81 19.05
N ILE A 135 -9.53 5.40 19.36
CA ILE A 135 -8.55 4.82 20.27
C ILE A 135 -9.08 4.69 21.69
N LYS A 136 -9.87 5.68 22.17
CA LYS A 136 -10.54 5.61 23.49
C LYS A 136 -11.61 4.52 23.59
N LYS A 137 -11.99 3.91 22.47
CA LYS A 137 -12.91 2.77 22.39
C LYS A 137 -12.16 1.47 22.09
N ASP A 138 -10.85 1.45 22.33
CA ASP A 138 -9.97 0.29 22.21
C ASP A 138 -10.02 -0.38 20.83
N ILE A 139 -10.28 0.41 19.78
CA ILE A 139 -10.22 -0.07 18.40
C ILE A 139 -8.75 -0.25 18.02
N ALA A 140 -8.39 -1.47 17.59
CA ALA A 140 -7.01 -1.78 17.23
C ALA A 140 -6.59 -1.04 15.95
N CYS A 141 -5.33 -0.62 15.87
CA CYS A 141 -4.80 0.10 14.71
C CYS A 141 -4.95 -0.72 13.42
N GLN A 142 -4.75 -2.03 13.52
CA GLN A 142 -4.79 -3.00 12.43
C GLN A 142 -6.20 -3.17 11.84
N GLU A 143 -7.28 -2.93 12.59
CA GLU A 143 -8.65 -3.00 12.06
C GLU A 143 -8.86 -2.02 10.90
N CYS A 144 -8.20 -0.86 10.96
CA CYS A 144 -8.28 0.18 9.93
C CYS A 144 -7.10 0.13 8.96
N HIS A 145 -5.87 0.07 9.48
CA HIS A 145 -4.64 0.21 8.70
C HIS A 145 -4.07 -1.12 8.17
N GLY A 146 -4.64 -2.27 8.56
CA GLY A 146 -4.11 -3.59 8.23
C GLY A 146 -2.86 -3.94 9.05
N PRO A 147 -2.16 -5.04 8.71
CA PRO A 147 -1.01 -5.55 9.45
C PRO A 147 0.26 -4.72 9.14
N VAL A 148 0.28 -3.46 9.57
CA VAL A 148 1.35 -2.48 9.27
C VAL A 148 2.73 -2.95 9.75
N GLU A 149 2.77 -3.73 10.82
CA GLU A 149 3.98 -4.36 11.37
C GLU A 149 4.62 -5.40 10.44
N THR A 150 3.97 -5.73 9.33
CA THR A 150 4.52 -6.62 8.28
C THR A 150 4.98 -5.84 7.04
N MET A 151 4.77 -4.52 7.00
CA MET A 151 4.93 -3.74 5.77
C MET A 151 6.23 -2.93 5.76
N ASP A 152 7.05 -3.13 4.72
CA ASP A 152 8.18 -2.24 4.44
C ASP A 152 7.73 -0.92 3.79
N ARG A 153 6.64 -0.94 3.02
CA ARG A 153 6.02 0.25 2.44
C ARG A 153 4.52 0.18 2.66
N LEU A 154 3.95 1.27 3.15
CA LEU A 154 2.51 1.34 3.36
C LEU A 154 1.77 1.41 2.02
N LYS A 155 0.75 0.54 1.90
CA LYS A 155 -0.20 0.56 0.80
C LYS A 155 -1.38 1.44 1.22
N GLY A 156 -1.76 2.38 0.36
CA GLY A 156 -2.94 3.19 0.62
C GLY A 156 -4.20 2.32 0.60
N LYS A 157 -5.15 2.62 1.49
CA LYS A 157 -6.49 2.02 1.49
C LYS A 157 -7.51 3.12 1.24
N LYS A 158 -8.46 2.87 0.35
CA LYS A 158 -9.60 3.76 0.13
C LYS A 158 -10.66 3.46 1.19
N PHE A 159 -10.85 4.37 2.14
CA PHE A 159 -11.95 4.30 3.09
C PHE A 159 -13.22 4.83 2.42
N LYS A 160 -14.20 3.94 2.21
CA LYS A 160 -15.52 4.28 1.69
C LYS A 160 -16.49 4.46 2.86
N MET A 161 -17.52 5.27 2.67
CA MET A 161 -18.55 5.50 3.70
C MET A 161 -19.17 4.21 4.23
N GLY A 162 -19.39 3.21 3.35
CA GLY A 162 -19.89 1.89 3.74
C GLY A 162 -19.00 1.15 4.75
N PHE A 163 -17.67 1.33 4.71
CA PHE A 163 -16.76 0.77 5.71
C PHE A 163 -17.04 1.38 7.10
N CYS A 164 -17.13 2.71 7.17
CA CYS A 164 -17.38 3.43 8.41
C CYS A 164 -18.75 3.08 9.00
N ILE A 165 -19.81 3.14 8.18
CA ILE A 165 -21.19 2.85 8.61
C ILE A 165 -21.32 1.41 9.12
N THR A 166 -20.71 0.45 8.43
CA THR A 166 -20.78 -0.96 8.84
C THR A 166 -20.13 -1.15 10.21
N CYS A 167 -18.93 -0.58 10.41
CA CYS A 167 -18.25 -0.63 11.69
C CYS A 167 -19.04 0.09 12.80
N HIS A 168 -19.60 1.26 12.50
CA HIS A 168 -20.38 2.03 13.49
C HIS A 168 -21.67 1.29 13.88
N LYS A 169 -22.39 0.68 12.92
CA LYS A 169 -23.58 -0.15 13.19
C LYS A 169 -23.23 -1.34 14.09
N ALA A 170 -22.17 -2.07 13.76
CA ALA A 170 -21.73 -3.24 14.53
C ALA A 170 -21.37 -2.90 15.98
N ARG A 171 -20.92 -1.66 16.24
CA ARG A 171 -20.48 -1.18 17.57
C ARG A 171 -21.50 -0.25 18.26
N GLY A 172 -22.70 -0.07 17.70
CA GLY A 172 -23.72 0.81 18.24
C GLY A 172 -23.29 2.28 18.35
N ALA A 173 -22.40 2.74 17.46
CA ALA A 173 -21.90 4.10 17.46
C ALA A 173 -22.83 5.08 16.73
N ASN A 174 -22.62 6.39 16.93
CA ASN A 174 -23.39 7.43 16.26
C ASN A 174 -23.23 7.33 14.72
N LEU A 175 -24.35 7.44 14.01
CA LEU A 175 -24.46 7.38 12.54
C LEU A 175 -25.01 8.67 11.94
N ASP A 176 -25.15 9.73 12.74
CA ASP A 176 -25.61 11.03 12.27
C ASP A 176 -24.66 11.61 11.23
N CYS A 177 -25.21 12.02 10.09
CA CYS A 177 -24.41 12.50 8.97
C CYS A 177 -23.56 13.72 9.35
N TRP A 178 -24.11 14.70 10.07
CA TRP A 178 -23.49 16.00 10.33
C TRP A 178 -22.75 16.05 11.69
N LEU A 179 -23.29 15.44 12.73
CA LEU A 179 -22.64 15.44 14.03
C LEU A 179 -21.56 14.37 14.15
N ALA A 180 -21.65 13.28 13.37
CA ALA A 180 -20.72 12.16 13.50
C ALA A 180 -19.65 12.09 12.40
N CYS A 181 -19.95 12.49 11.16
CA CYS A 181 -19.11 12.16 10.01
C CYS A 181 -18.74 13.32 9.09
N HIS A 182 -19.61 14.31 8.91
CA HIS A 182 -19.44 15.40 7.95
C HIS A 182 -19.47 16.75 8.65
N ASN A 183 -18.72 17.72 8.14
CA ASN A 183 -18.80 19.11 8.56
C ASN A 183 -19.37 19.98 7.42
#